data_AF-A0A0M9WU26-F1
#
_entry.id   AF-A0A0M9WU26-F1
#
_cell.length_a   1.000
_cell.length_b   1.000
_cell.length_c   1.000
_cell.angle_alpha   90.00
_cell.angle_beta   90.00
_cell.angle_gamma   90.00
#
_symmetry.space_group_name_H-M   'P 1'
#
loop_
_entity.id
_entity.type
_entity.pdbx_description
1 polymer ?
#
loop_
_entity_poly.entity_id
_entity_poly.type
_entity_poly.pdbx_seq_one_letter_code
_entity_poly.pdbx_strand_id
1 'polypeptide(L)'
;MKLQPADEMKKVSNEAIEKFKKDALASEYFTDLVKGIESKAEQGSCKFAYIYQGDEPRMLGVFSAELKKAGYTIFNNNGVTGFTVDWGE
;
A
#
# COMPACT_ATOMS: atom_id res chain seq x y z
N MET A 1 31.29 25.78 -0.73
CA MET A 1 30.09 24.91 -0.73
C MET A 1 29.75 24.65 0.73
N LYS A 2 28.71 25.28 1.29
CA LYS A 2 28.27 25.01 2.67
C LYS A 2 27.34 23.79 2.59
N LEU A 3 27.78 22.66 3.13
CA LEU A 3 26.94 21.46 3.26
C LEU A 3 25.72 21.84 4.12
N GLN A 4 24.51 21.61 3.60
CA GLN A 4 23.30 21.82 4.40
C GLN A 4 23.37 20.93 5.65
N PRO A 5 22.91 21.42 6.82
CA PRO A 5 22.90 20.63 8.04
C PRO A 5 22.08 19.35 7.84
N ALA A 6 22.59 18.22 8.33
CA ALA A 6 21.95 16.91 8.18
C ALA A 6 20.48 16.88 8.70
N ASP A 7 20.13 17.77 9.64
CA ASP A 7 18.77 17.89 10.16
C ASP A 7 17.78 18.53 9.18
N GLU A 8 18.23 19.40 8.27
CA GLU A 8 17.38 19.92 7.19
C GLU A 8 17.12 18.83 6.14
N MET A 9 18.12 18.01 5.81
CA MET A 9 17.95 16.88 4.89
C MET A 9 16.98 15.83 5.44
N LYS A 10 17.01 15.55 6.76
CA LYS A 10 16.05 14.64 7.42
C LYS A 10 14.61 15.15 7.35
N LYS A 11 14.38 16.45 7.51
CA LYS A 11 13.04 17.05 7.41
C LYS A 11 12.46 16.92 6.01
N VAL A 12 13.24 17.26 4.98
CA VAL A 12 12.85 17.11 3.57
C VAL A 12 12.55 15.65 3.23
N SER A 13 13.33 14.72 3.78
CA SER A 13 13.10 13.28 3.59
C SER A 13 11.78 12.82 4.22
N ASN A 14 11.40 13.33 5.39
CA ASN A 14 10.14 12.95 6.04
C ASN A 14 8.92 13.50 5.29
N GLU A 15 8.95 14.76 4.90
CA GLU A 15 7.86 15.38 4.12
C GLU A 15 7.64 14.67 2.78
N ALA A 16 8.73 14.28 2.10
CA ALA A 16 8.65 13.51 0.87
C ALA A 16 8.03 12.13 1.07
N ILE A 17 8.36 11.45 2.17
CA ILE A 17 7.78 10.14 2.52
C ILE A 17 6.29 10.27 2.86
N GLU A 18 5.90 11.29 3.62
CA GLU A 18 4.50 11.54 3.97
C GLU A 18 3.67 11.87 2.74
N LYS A 19 4.20 12.73 1.86
CA LYS A 19 3.58 13.04 0.57
C LYS A 19 3.41 11.77 -0.27
N PHE A 20 4.47 10.96 -0.38
CA PHE A 20 4.39 9.69 -1.12
C PHE A 20 3.31 8.75 -0.58
N LYS A 21 3.21 8.60 0.75
CA LYS A 21 2.15 7.79 1.38
C LYS A 21 0.77 8.33 1.05
N LYS A 22 0.57 9.65 1.14
CA LYS A 22 -0.70 10.30 0.83
C LYS A 22 -1.09 10.10 -0.63
N ASP A 23 -0.14 10.31 -1.54
CA ASP A 23 -0.37 10.16 -2.98
C ASP A 23 -0.66 8.69 -3.35
N ALA A 24 0.03 7.73 -2.71
CA ALA A 24 -0.25 6.31 -2.88
C ALA A 24 -1.68 5.96 -2.41
N LEU A 25 -2.10 6.41 -1.22
CA LEU A 25 -3.44 6.14 -0.70
C LEU A 25 -4.56 6.87 -1.47
N ALA A 26 -4.24 7.96 -2.16
CA ALA A 26 -5.15 8.66 -3.06
C ALA A 26 -5.18 8.09 -4.49
N SER A 27 -4.35 7.08 -4.79
CA SER A 27 -4.25 6.51 -6.14
C SER A 27 -5.46 5.67 -6.52
N GLU A 28 -5.72 5.57 -7.82
CA GLU A 28 -6.72 4.66 -8.38
C GLU A 28 -6.40 3.19 -8.03
N TYR A 29 -5.11 2.84 -7.96
CA TYR A 29 -4.68 1.50 -7.56
C TYR A 29 -5.15 1.10 -6.15
N PHE A 30 -5.07 2.03 -5.19
CA PHE A 30 -5.57 1.78 -3.84
C PHE A 30 -7.10 1.70 -3.82
N THR A 31 -7.76 2.56 -4.60
CA THR A 31 -9.21 2.52 -4.77
C THR A 31 -9.68 1.17 -5.33
N ASP A 32 -9.00 0.64 -6.35
CA ASP A 32 -9.32 -0.64 -6.97
C ASP A 32 -9.09 -1.81 -6.02
N LEU A 33 -8.02 -1.74 -5.21
CA LEU A 33 -7.76 -2.71 -4.16
C LEU A 33 -8.91 -2.78 -3.15
N VAL A 34 -9.38 -1.63 -2.65
CA VAL A 34 -10.49 -1.55 -1.69
C VAL A 34 -11.78 -2.10 -2.31
N LYS A 35 -12.13 -1.67 -3.53
CA LYS A 35 -13.30 -2.20 -4.24
C LYS A 35 -13.24 -3.70 -4.47
N GLY A 36 -12.04 -4.23 -4.75
CA GLY A 36 -11.83 -5.66 -4.91
C GLY A 36 -12.10 -6.45 -3.63
N ILE A 37 -11.68 -5.91 -2.47
CA ILE A 37 -11.99 -6.47 -1.15
C ILE A 37 -13.50 -6.43 -0.90
N GLU A 38 -14.15 -5.28 -1.07
CA GLU A 38 -15.59 -5.09 -0.86
C GLU A 38 -16.40 -6.06 -1.71
N SER A 39 -16.11 -6.14 -3.02
CA SER A 39 -16.81 -7.04 -3.94
C SER A 39 -16.64 -8.51 -3.55
N LYS A 40 -15.47 -8.91 -3.03
CA LYS A 40 -15.26 -10.28 -2.53
C LYS A 40 -15.98 -10.55 -1.22
N ALA A 41 -16.05 -9.57 -0.33
CA ALA A 41 -16.83 -9.68 0.91
C ALA A 41 -18.34 -9.83 0.61
N GLU A 42 -18.87 -9.05 -0.34
CA GLU A 42 -20.26 -9.18 -0.81
C GLU A 42 -20.58 -10.56 -1.41
N GLN A 43 -19.58 -11.20 -2.01
CA GLN A 43 -19.67 -12.58 -2.54
C GLN A 43 -19.50 -13.66 -1.45
N GLY A 44 -19.29 -13.28 -0.19
CA GLY A 44 -19.06 -14.23 0.91
C GLY A 44 -17.66 -14.81 0.96
N SER A 45 -16.68 -14.23 0.26
CA SER A 45 -15.26 -14.60 0.39
C SER A 45 -14.62 -13.87 1.57
N CYS A 46 -13.63 -14.51 2.18
CA CYS A 46 -12.76 -13.92 3.20
C CYS A 46 -11.40 -13.48 2.67
N LYS A 47 -11.16 -13.62 1.36
CA LYS A 47 -9.87 -13.33 0.73
C LYS A 47 -9.99 -12.70 -0.65
N PHE A 48 -8.98 -11.90 -1.01
CA PHE A 48 -8.83 -11.27 -2.31
C PHE A 48 -7.37 -11.21 -2.75
N ALA A 49 -7.06 -11.79 -3.92
CA ALA A 49 -5.75 -11.69 -4.54
C ALA A 49 -5.69 -10.43 -5.42
N TYR A 50 -4.85 -9.48 -5.02
CA TYR A 50 -4.62 -8.24 -5.74
C TYR A 50 -3.34 -8.33 -6.58
N ILE A 51 -3.44 -7.96 -7.85
CA ILE A 51 -2.30 -7.86 -8.77
C ILE A 51 -2.12 -6.39 -9.12
N TYR A 52 -0.96 -5.84 -8.77
CA TYR A 52 -0.62 -4.45 -9.03
C TYR A 52 -0.10 -4.28 -10.45
N GLN A 53 -0.66 -3.30 -11.14
CA GLN A 53 -0.38 -2.99 -12.54
C GLN A 53 0.32 -1.64 -12.73
N GLY A 54 0.70 -0.98 -11.62
CA GLY A 54 1.39 0.32 -11.69
C GLY A 54 2.90 0.19 -11.78
N ASP A 55 3.54 1.29 -12.18
CA ASP A 55 5.00 1.37 -12.35
C ASP A 55 5.76 1.60 -11.04
N GLU A 56 5.06 1.84 -9.93
CA GLU A 56 5.65 2.19 -8.64
C GLU A 56 5.42 1.10 -7.58
N PRO A 57 6.26 0.04 -7.55
CA PRO A 57 6.06 -1.09 -6.65
C PRO A 57 6.16 -0.72 -5.17
N ARG A 58 6.76 0.43 -4.81
CA ARG A 58 6.79 0.90 -3.41
C ARG A 58 5.40 1.23 -2.87
N MET A 59 4.42 1.49 -3.74
CA MET A 59 3.01 1.68 -3.34
C MET A 59 2.44 0.44 -2.63
N LEU A 60 2.82 -0.77 -3.03
CA LEU A 60 2.42 -2.02 -2.36
C LEU A 60 2.85 -2.04 -0.88
N GLY A 61 4.00 -1.44 -0.57
CA GLY A 61 4.47 -1.28 0.81
C GLY A 61 3.55 -0.36 1.63
N VAL A 62 3.05 0.71 1.02
CA VAL A 62 2.08 1.63 1.66
C VAL A 62 0.73 0.92 1.85
N PHE A 63 0.22 0.25 0.81
CA PHE A 63 -1.08 -0.41 0.85
C PHE A 63 -1.10 -1.53 1.90
N SER A 64 -0.08 -2.38 1.90
CA SER A 64 0.03 -3.49 2.86
C SER A 64 0.17 -2.99 4.30
N ALA A 65 0.89 -1.89 4.53
CA ALA A 65 1.00 -1.29 5.85
C ALA A 65 -0.36 -0.73 6.33
N GLU A 66 -1.12 -0.09 5.44
CA GLU A 66 -2.42 0.48 5.78
C GLU A 66 -3.47 -0.61 6.06
N LEU A 67 -3.52 -1.65 5.23
CA LEU A 67 -4.40 -2.80 5.45
C LEU A 67 -4.06 -3.54 6.75
N LYS A 68 -2.78 -3.74 7.08
CA LYS A 68 -2.39 -4.36 8.35
C LYS A 68 -2.86 -3.55 9.57
N LYS A 69 -2.80 -2.21 9.52
CA LYS A 69 -3.34 -1.36 10.60
C LYS A 69 -4.85 -1.51 10.76
N ALA A 70 -5.57 -1.77 9.67
CA ALA A 70 -7.00 -2.02 9.68
C ALA A 70 -7.37 -3.47 10.07
N GLY A 71 -6.40 -4.31 10.41
CA GLY A 71 -6.63 -5.68 10.91
C GLY A 71 -6.59 -6.77 9.83
N TYR A 72 -6.30 -6.43 8.58
CA TYR A 72 -6.18 -7.42 7.51
C TYR A 72 -4.84 -8.19 7.59
N THR A 73 -4.89 -9.47 7.22
CA THR A 73 -3.69 -10.29 7.01
C THR A 73 -3.26 -10.19 5.55
N ILE A 74 -1.95 -10.05 5.30
CA ILE A 74 -1.38 -9.87 3.96
C ILE A 74 -0.37 -10.98 3.65
N PHE A 75 -0.58 -11.67 2.54
CA PHE A 75 0.32 -12.70 2.02
C PHE A 75 0.93 -12.23 0.70
N ASN A 76 2.26 -12.10 0.66
CA ASN A 76 2.95 -11.75 -0.58
C ASN A 76 2.89 -12.91 -1.58
N ASN A 77 2.55 -12.62 -2.83
CA ASN A 77 2.48 -13.63 -3.88
C ASN A 77 3.86 -13.76 -4.55
N ASN A 78 4.53 -14.89 -4.36
CA ASN A 78 5.83 -15.15 -5.00
C ASN A 78 5.68 -15.10 -6.53
N GLY A 79 6.51 -14.30 -7.20
CA GLY A 79 6.54 -14.20 -8.66
C GLY A 79 5.48 -13.29 -9.29
N VAL A 80 4.67 -12.59 -8.49
CA VAL A 80 3.69 -11.61 -8.97
C VAL A 80 3.83 -10.31 -8.19
N THR A 81 3.81 -9.16 -8.87
CA THR A 81 3.76 -7.85 -8.23
C THR A 81 2.38 -7.65 -7.60
N GLY A 82 2.19 -8.13 -6.38
CA GLY A 82 0.90 -8.12 -5.71
C GLY A 82 0.88 -8.92 -4.40
N PHE A 83 -0.27 -8.97 -3.76
CA PHE A 83 -0.47 -9.71 -2.52
C PHE A 83 -1.92 -10.20 -2.39
N THR A 84 -2.13 -11.18 -1.53
CA THR A 84 -3.44 -11.63 -1.10
C THR A 84 -3.79 -10.96 0.22
N VAL A 85 -4.99 -10.37 0.29
CA VAL A 85 -5.61 -9.83 1.50
C VAL A 85 -6.55 -10.89 2.06
N ASP A 86 -6.46 -11.13 3.37
CA ASP A 86 -7.29 -12.07 4.10
C ASP A 86 -7.91 -11.37 5.33
N TRP A 87 -9.20 -11.60 5.53
CA TRP A 87 -10.01 -11.09 6.64
C TRP A 87 -10.87 -12.18 7.31
N GLY A 88 -10.56 -13.46 7.08
CA GLY A 88 -11.19 -14.57 7.79
C GLY A 88 -10.40 -14.94 9.04
N GLU A 89 -11.10 -15.10 10.17
CA GLU A 89 -10.57 -15.72 11.40
C GLU A 89 -10.28 -17.22 11.23
#